data_AF-V6JDW3-F1
#
_entry.id   AF-V6JDW3-F1
#
_cell.length_a   1.000
_cell.length_b   1.000
_cell.length_c   1.000
_cell.angle_alpha   90.00
_cell.angle_beta   90.00
_cell.angle_gamma   90.00
#
_symmetry.space_group_name_H-M   'P 1'
#
loop_
_entity.id
_entity.type
_entity.pdbx_description
1 polymer ?
#
loop_
_entity_poly.entity_id
_entity_poly.type
_entity_poly.pdbx_seq_one_letter_code
_entity_poly.pdbx_strand_id
1 'polypeptide(L)'
;MTTQTKADTFAALRDCFAADLAALIGEQPPRPAKPIAFAFIELVEEVRDVLGASSLGNWQDASEDLDSAVTYLTDVLTSSPADQPSLLVRARTHLRDAIATAG
;
A
#
# COMPACT_ATOMS: atom_id res chain seq x y z
N MET A 1 18.76 5.67 -14.61
CA MET A 1 18.01 4.40 -14.79
C MET A 1 17.25 3.95 -13.52
N THR A 2 17.58 4.44 -12.32
CA THR A 2 16.95 4.02 -11.04
C THR A 2 15.53 4.50 -10.81
N THR A 3 15.15 5.66 -11.36
CA THR A 3 13.79 6.22 -11.21
C THR A 3 12.73 5.42 -11.97
N GLN A 4 13.11 4.80 -13.09
CA GLN A 4 12.22 3.99 -13.92
C GLN A 4 11.85 2.68 -13.22
N THR A 5 12.86 1.92 -12.75
CA THR A 5 12.65 0.65 -12.03
C THR A 5 11.76 0.80 -10.80
N LYS A 6 11.87 1.93 -10.08
CA LYS A 6 11.01 2.23 -8.94
C LYS A 6 9.55 2.45 -9.38
N ALA A 7 9.32 3.25 -10.42
CA ALA A 7 7.98 3.48 -10.95
C ALA A 7 7.33 2.17 -11.45
N ASP A 8 8.10 1.31 -12.15
CA ASP A 8 7.62 0.02 -12.62
C ASP A 8 7.22 -0.92 -11.45
N THR A 9 7.95 -0.86 -10.34
CA THR A 9 7.65 -1.71 -9.18
C THR A 9 6.41 -1.23 -8.42
N PHE A 10 6.25 0.08 -8.24
CA PHE A 10 5.02 0.64 -7.67
C PHE A 10 3.82 0.38 -8.58
N ALA A 11 4.00 0.39 -9.91
CA ALA A 11 2.97 0.00 -10.86
C ALA A 11 2.53 -1.45 -10.63
N ALA A 12 3.47 -2.38 -10.52
CA ALA A 12 3.18 -3.79 -10.26
C ALA A 12 2.47 -4.00 -8.91
N LEU A 13 2.88 -3.30 -7.85
CA LEU A 13 2.17 -3.38 -6.56
C LEU A 13 0.75 -2.84 -6.66
N ARG A 14 0.57 -1.67 -7.28
CA ARG A 14 -0.75 -1.09 -7.49
C ARG A 14 -1.64 -2.04 -8.29
N ASP A 15 -1.16 -2.59 -9.39
CA ASP A 15 -1.97 -3.47 -10.25
C ASP A 15 -2.32 -4.79 -9.53
N CYS A 16 -1.49 -5.26 -8.59
CA CYS A 16 -1.76 -6.44 -7.78
C CYS A 16 -2.75 -6.20 -6.62
N PHE A 17 -2.73 -5.03 -5.98
CA PHE A 17 -3.43 -4.83 -4.70
C PHE A 17 -4.51 -3.74 -4.72
N ALA A 18 -4.48 -2.81 -5.68
CA ALA A 18 -5.38 -1.66 -5.64
C ALA A 18 -6.86 -2.05 -5.77
N ALA A 19 -7.18 -3.11 -6.52
CA ALA A 19 -8.56 -3.57 -6.67
C ALA A 19 -9.10 -4.13 -5.34
N ASP A 20 -8.34 -5.01 -4.68
CA ASP A 20 -8.73 -5.59 -3.39
C ASP A 20 -8.81 -4.52 -2.29
N LEU A 21 -7.83 -3.63 -2.22
CA LEU A 21 -7.82 -2.51 -1.27
C LEU A 21 -9.01 -1.57 -1.47
N ALA A 22 -9.31 -1.19 -2.71
CA ALA A 22 -10.45 -0.34 -3.01
C ALA A 22 -11.79 -1.05 -2.73
N ALA A 23 -11.87 -2.37 -2.93
CA ALA A 23 -13.04 -3.16 -2.59
C ALA A 23 -13.32 -3.18 -1.08
N LEU A 24 -12.29 -3.13 -0.22
CA LEU A 24 -12.47 -3.08 1.24
C LEU A 24 -13.22 -1.83 1.71
N ILE A 25 -13.02 -0.70 1.03
CA ILE A 25 -13.66 0.58 1.36
C ILE A 25 -14.85 0.92 0.44
N GLY A 26 -15.16 0.07 -0.53
CA GLY A 26 -16.24 0.30 -1.50
C GLY A 26 -15.99 1.46 -2.46
N GLU A 27 -14.73 1.89 -2.62
CA GLU A 27 -14.35 2.98 -3.53
C GLU A 27 -13.82 2.44 -4.85
N GLN A 28 -13.81 3.30 -5.87
CA GLN A 28 -13.17 3.00 -7.14
C GLN A 28 -11.73 3.53 -7.09
N PRO A 29 -10.70 2.76 -7.50
CA PRO A 29 -9.32 3.17 -7.34
C PRO A 29 -9.07 4.54 -7.99
N PRO A 30 -8.38 5.47 -7.28
CA PRO A 30 -8.24 6.85 -7.70
C PRO A 30 -7.53 6.94 -9.06
N ARG A 31 -8.07 7.79 -9.94
CA ARG A 31 -7.48 8.04 -11.27
C ARG A 31 -6.17 8.82 -11.06
N PRO A 32 -5.02 8.39 -11.63
CA PRO A 32 -3.75 8.99 -11.27
C PRO A 32 -3.62 10.41 -11.85
N ALA A 33 -3.84 11.42 -11.01
CA ALA A 33 -3.39 12.79 -11.23
C ALA A 33 -1.97 13.03 -10.69
N LYS A 34 -1.47 12.08 -9.88
CA LYS A 34 -0.18 12.10 -9.19
C LYS A 34 0.74 10.99 -9.70
N PRO A 35 2.06 11.05 -9.45
CA PRO A 35 2.95 9.95 -9.78
C PRO A 35 2.50 8.66 -9.08
N ILE A 36 2.66 7.53 -9.77
CA ILE A 36 2.07 6.23 -9.37
C ILE A 36 2.39 5.80 -7.95
N ALA A 37 3.60 6.10 -7.47
CA ALA A 37 4.02 5.78 -6.11
C ALA A 37 3.20 6.52 -5.06
N PHE A 38 3.01 7.83 -5.23
CA PHE A 38 2.20 8.64 -4.31
C PHE A 38 0.72 8.24 -4.38
N ALA A 39 0.19 8.02 -5.58
CA ALA A 39 -1.19 7.59 -5.74
C ALA A 39 -1.47 6.23 -5.08
N PHE A 40 -0.51 5.31 -5.11
CA PHE A 40 -0.65 4.01 -4.43
C PHE A 40 -0.54 4.14 -2.91
N ILE A 41 0.42 4.94 -2.40
CA ILE A 41 0.55 5.18 -0.95
C ILE A 41 -0.72 5.81 -0.40
N GLU A 42 -1.27 6.83 -1.08
CA GLU A 42 -2.52 7.48 -0.65
C GLU A 42 -3.70 6.52 -0.60
N LEU A 43 -3.82 5.60 -1.56
CA LEU A 43 -4.87 4.56 -1.51
C LEU A 43 -4.71 3.66 -0.27
N VAL A 44 -3.48 3.26 0.06
CA VAL A 44 -3.22 2.42 1.24
C VAL A 44 -3.52 3.20 2.53
N GLU A 45 -3.17 4.49 2.58
CA GLU A 45 -3.49 5.37 3.72
C GLU A 45 -5.00 5.57 3.90
N GLU A 46 -5.75 5.77 2.81
CA GLU A 46 -7.20 5.93 2.84
C GLU A 46 -7.89 4.65 3.36
N VAL A 47 -7.46 3.50 2.87
CA VAL A 47 -7.97 2.20 3.34
C VAL A 47 -7.63 1.99 4.81
N ARG A 48 -6.38 2.27 5.22
CA ARG A 48 -5.98 2.23 6.63
C ARG A 48 -6.92 3.08 7.49
N ASP A 49 -7.16 4.32 7.10
CA ASP A 49 -7.95 5.26 7.90
C ASP A 49 -9.41 4.80 8.05
N VAL A 50 -10.01 4.25 6.98
CA VAL A 50 -11.37 3.66 7.02
C VAL A 50 -11.41 2.42 7.91
N LEU A 51 -10.43 1.53 7.77
CA LEU A 51 -10.34 0.30 8.55
C LEU A 51 -10.12 0.59 10.04
N GLY A 52 -9.22 1.53 10.37
CA GLY A 52 -8.92 1.95 11.73
C GLY A 52 -10.07 2.70 12.42
N ALA A 53 -10.93 3.38 11.64
CA ALA A 53 -12.16 4.00 12.16
C ALA A 53 -13.27 2.97 12.45
N SER A 54 -13.13 1.74 11.98
CA SER A 54 -14.10 0.68 12.23
C SER A 54 -14.00 0.14 13.66
N SER A 55 -15.13 -0.34 14.18
CA SER A 55 -15.18 -1.04 15.47
C SER A 55 -14.97 -2.56 15.34
N LEU A 56 -14.71 -3.05 14.12
CA LEU A 56 -14.41 -4.45 13.86
C LEU A 56 -12.94 -4.71 14.19
N GLY A 57 -12.67 -5.61 15.13
CA GLY A 57 -11.30 -5.90 15.58
C GLY A 57 -10.37 -6.34 14.44
N ASN A 58 -10.85 -7.16 13.50
CA ASN A 58 -10.06 -7.57 12.35
C ASN A 58 -9.76 -6.41 11.38
N TRP A 59 -10.62 -5.39 11.31
CA TRP A 59 -10.33 -4.20 10.51
C TRP A 59 -9.30 -3.30 11.20
N GLN A 60 -9.30 -3.25 12.53
CA GLN A 60 -8.25 -2.55 13.28
C GLN A 60 -6.89 -3.24 13.10
N ASP A 61 -6.84 -4.57 13.21
CA ASP A 61 -5.62 -5.34 12.97
C ASP A 61 -5.10 -5.12 11.52
N ALA A 62 -6.00 -5.18 10.54
CA ALA A 62 -5.64 -4.91 9.15
C ALA A 62 -5.17 -3.46 8.93
N SER A 63 -5.71 -2.49 9.66
CA SER A 63 -5.22 -1.10 9.65
C SER A 63 -3.78 -1.00 10.15
N GLU A 64 -3.39 -1.73 11.19
CA GLU A 64 -2.01 -1.74 11.69
C GLU A 64 -1.02 -2.32 10.65
N ASP A 65 -1.45 -3.35 9.92
CA ASP A 65 -0.68 -3.89 8.79
C ASP A 65 -0.56 -2.86 7.66
N LEU A 66 -1.63 -2.16 7.30
CA LEU A 66 -1.58 -1.12 6.28
C LEU A 66 -0.69 0.06 6.70
N ASP A 67 -0.69 0.45 7.97
CA ASP A 67 0.21 1.49 8.49
C ASP A 67 1.69 1.09 8.34
N SER A 68 2.01 -0.17 8.64
CA SER A 68 3.33 -0.74 8.41
C SER A 68 3.69 -0.73 6.92
N ALA A 69 2.76 -1.11 6.05
CA ALA A 69 2.96 -1.07 4.60
C ALA A 69 3.26 0.35 4.10
N VAL A 70 2.50 1.36 4.53
CA VAL A 70 2.71 2.78 4.19
C VAL A 70 4.10 3.24 4.62
N THR A 71 4.53 2.88 5.83
CA THR A 71 5.86 3.20 6.34
C THR A 71 6.95 2.65 5.41
N TYR A 72 6.87 1.37 5.04
CA TYR A 72 7.86 0.76 4.15
C TYR A 72 7.81 1.33 2.72
N LEU A 73 6.62 1.59 2.18
CA LEU A 73 6.47 2.21 0.84
C LEU A 73 7.05 3.62 0.81
N THR A 74 6.87 4.39 1.89
CA THR A 74 7.44 5.72 2.04
C THR A 74 8.96 5.67 2.20
N ASP A 75 9.49 4.71 2.96
CA ASP A 75 10.93 4.49 3.09
C ASP A 75 11.58 4.10 1.76
N VAL A 76 10.91 3.33 0.90
CA VAL A 76 11.38 3.08 -0.48
C VAL A 76 11.56 4.40 -1.24
N LEU A 77 10.81 5.46 -0.89
CA LEU A 77 10.93 6.73 -1.56
C LEU A 77 12.23 7.46 -1.27
N THR A 78 12.73 7.35 -0.05
CA THR A 78 13.88 8.08 0.51
C THR A 78 15.14 7.21 0.60
N SER A 79 15.00 5.89 0.55
CA SER A 79 16.09 4.92 0.74
C SER A 79 16.95 4.69 -0.50
N SER A 80 18.16 4.19 -0.23
CA SER A 80 19.13 3.82 -1.26
C SER A 80 18.60 2.66 -2.12
N PRO A 81 18.99 2.56 -3.42
CA PRO A 81 18.56 1.46 -4.28
C PRO A 81 18.91 0.05 -3.76
N ALA A 82 19.90 -0.08 -2.88
CA ALA A 82 20.29 -1.36 -2.29
C ALA A 82 19.27 -1.85 -1.23
N ASP A 83 18.59 -0.92 -0.55
CA ASP A 83 17.63 -1.23 0.52
C ASP A 83 16.19 -1.38 -0.01
N GLN A 84 15.89 -0.79 -1.17
CA GLN A 84 14.57 -0.80 -1.79
C GLN A 84 13.97 -2.21 -1.95
N PRO A 85 14.70 -3.26 -2.41
CA PRO A 85 14.12 -4.58 -2.56
C PRO A 85 13.61 -5.16 -1.23
N SER A 86 14.36 -4.99 -0.16
CA SER A 86 14.00 -5.47 1.18
C SER A 86 12.76 -4.76 1.71
N LEU A 87 12.70 -3.44 1.53
CA LEU A 87 11.55 -2.63 1.93
C LEU A 87 10.29 -2.98 1.13
N LEU A 88 10.41 -3.18 -0.18
CA LEU A 88 9.31 -3.58 -1.06
C LEU A 88 8.76 -4.97 -0.71
N VAL A 89 9.63 -5.91 -0.35
CA VAL A 89 9.20 -7.24 0.12
C VAL A 89 8.39 -7.12 1.42
N ARG A 90 8.84 -6.28 2.37
CA ARG A 90 8.09 -6.04 3.62
C ARG A 90 6.75 -5.37 3.36
N ALA A 91 6.72 -4.31 2.54
CA ALA A 91 5.49 -3.65 2.14
C ALA A 91 4.49 -4.64 1.52
N ARG A 92 4.95 -5.49 0.60
CA ARG A 92 4.11 -6.52 -0.04
C ARG A 92 3.54 -7.52 0.97
N THR A 93 4.33 -7.95 1.95
CA THR A 93 3.85 -8.87 3.00
C THR A 93 2.73 -8.23 3.80
N HIS A 94 2.93 -7.02 4.31
CA HIS A 94 1.91 -6.31 5.08
C HIS A 94 0.64 -6.02 4.27
N LEU A 95 0.76 -5.64 2.99
CA LEU A 95 -0.41 -5.45 2.12
C LEU A 95 -1.24 -6.73 1.98
N ARG A 96 -0.57 -7.88 1.79
CA ARG A 96 -1.25 -9.17 1.66
C ARG A 96 -1.90 -9.58 2.98
N ASP A 97 -1.19 -9.39 4.09
CA ASP A 97 -1.66 -9.80 5.40
C ASP A 97 -2.84 -8.91 5.84
N ALA A 98 -2.81 -7.60 5.57
CA ALA A 98 -3.96 -6.70 5.76
C ALA A 98 -5.21 -7.14 4.99
N ILE A 99 -5.08 -7.47 3.71
CA ILE A 99 -6.21 -7.93 2.88
C ILE A 99 -6.76 -9.26 3.42
N ALA A 100 -5.88 -10.18 3.83
CA ALA A 100 -6.28 -11.47 4.40
C ALA A 100 -6.99 -11.33 5.76
N THR A 101 -6.63 -10.31 6.54
CA THR A 101 -7.24 -10.03 7.86
C THR A 101 -8.57 -9.27 7.72
N ALA A 102 -8.68 -8.37 6.73
CA ALA A 102 -9.87 -7.54 6.52
C ALA A 102 -11.02 -8.25 5.77
N GLY A 103 -10.69 -9.18 4.87
CA GLY A 103 -11.65 -9.95 4.05
C GLY A 103 -12.23 -11.17 4.75
#